data_AF-A4RW44-F1
#
_entry.id   AF-A4RW44-F1
#
_cell.length_a   1.000
_cell.length_b   1.000
_cell.length_c   1.000
_cell.angle_alpha   90.00
_cell.angle_beta   90.00
_cell.angle_gamma   90.00
#
_symmetry.space_group_name_H-M   'P 1'
#
loop_
_entity.id
_entity.type
_entity.pdbx_description
1 polymer ?
#
loop_
_entity_poly.entity_id
_entity_poly.type
_entity_poly.pdbx_seq_one_letter_code
_entity_poly.pdbx_strand_id
1 'polypeptide(L)'
;MNEEGSLMAVIGDEDTVTGFLLAGVGHIDERQRANYLIVGERTTESEIADAFKAFTTQRDDIAVVLITQVVADRIRFLVEAHARAIPSVLEIPDKENPYRPEADSVLARVSHLLGGEGGA
;
A
#
# COMPACT_ATOMS: atom_id res chain seq x y z
N MET A 1 11.09 0.65 19.54
CA MET A 1 10.19 -0.23 18.76
C MET A 1 9.14 -0.65 19.76
N ASN A 2 7.92 -0.13 19.63
CA ASN A 2 6.85 -0.46 20.57
C ASN A 2 6.42 -1.91 20.33
N GLU A 3 6.24 -2.66 21.42
CA GLU A 3 5.93 -4.09 21.44
C GLU A 3 4.43 -4.39 21.19
N GLU A 4 3.63 -3.36 20.92
CA GLU A 4 2.27 -3.53 20.37
C GLU A 4 2.42 -3.93 18.91
N GLY A 5 2.07 -5.18 18.61
CA GLY A 5 2.30 -5.85 17.34
C GLY A 5 1.98 -4.95 16.15
N SER A 6 2.96 -4.79 15.25
CA SER A 6 2.80 -3.90 14.12
C SER A 6 1.66 -4.37 13.22
N LEU A 7 0.65 -3.52 13.06
CA LEU A 7 -0.51 -3.78 12.25
C LEU A 7 -0.15 -3.71 10.76
N MET A 8 -0.93 -4.40 9.95
CA MET A 8 -0.95 -4.20 8.50
C MET A 8 -2.15 -3.33 8.14
N ALA A 9 -1.99 -2.47 7.14
CA ALA A 9 -3.08 -1.71 6.56
C ALA A 9 -3.31 -2.09 5.09
N VAL A 10 -4.54 -1.97 4.61
CA VAL A 10 -4.92 -2.44 3.27
C VAL A 10 -5.69 -1.37 2.49
N ILE A 11 -5.25 -1.04 1.29
CA ILE A 11 -5.94 -0.14 0.37
C ILE A 11 -6.19 -0.91 -0.93
N GLY A 12 -7.44 -1.22 -1.24
CA GLY A 12 -7.76 -2.04 -2.41
C GLY A 12 -9.24 -2.07 -2.73
N ASP A 13 -9.59 -2.85 -3.75
CA ASP A 13 -10.97 -3.14 -4.11
C ASP A 13 -11.67 -3.99 -3.03
N GLU A 14 -12.99 -4.12 -3.16
CA GLU A 14 -13.84 -4.81 -2.18
C GLU A 14 -13.42 -6.27 -1.97
N ASP A 15 -13.10 -6.99 -3.06
CA ASP A 15 -12.69 -8.39 -3.00
C ASP A 15 -11.37 -8.56 -2.23
N THR A 16 -10.37 -7.72 -2.51
CA THR A 16 -9.07 -7.76 -1.83
C THR A 16 -9.19 -7.43 -0.35
N VAL A 17 -9.86 -6.31 -0.02
CA VAL A 17 -10.02 -5.88 1.38
C VAL A 17 -10.79 -6.92 2.18
N THR A 18 -11.87 -7.48 1.61
CA THR A 18 -12.65 -8.54 2.25
C THR A 18 -11.80 -9.78 2.54
N GLY A 19 -10.95 -10.20 1.60
CA GLY A 19 -10.03 -11.32 1.80
C GLY A 19 -9.07 -11.10 2.99
N PHE A 20 -8.49 -9.92 3.11
CA PHE A 20 -7.61 -9.59 4.25
C PHE A 20 -8.36 -9.43 5.57
N LEU A 21 -9.58 -8.90 5.55
CA LEU A 21 -10.42 -8.83 6.74
C LEU A 21 -10.76 -10.23 7.27
N LEU A 22 -11.05 -11.19 6.39
CA LEU A 22 -11.27 -12.60 6.76
C LEU A 22 -10.01 -13.26 7.32
N ALA A 23 -8.82 -12.84 6.88
CA ALA A 23 -7.54 -13.29 7.42
C ALA A 23 -7.21 -12.69 8.81
N GLY A 24 -8.06 -11.81 9.34
CA GLY A 24 -7.89 -11.21 10.67
C GLY A 24 -7.03 -9.95 10.70
N VAL A 25 -6.80 -9.29 9.56
CA VAL A 25 -5.99 -8.06 9.49
C VAL A 25 -6.75 -6.83 10.00
N GLY A 26 -8.08 -6.84 9.93
CA GLY A 26 -8.90 -5.68 10.29
C GLY A 26 -8.75 -5.23 11.73
N HIS A 27 -8.51 -3.94 11.93
CA HIS A 27 -8.44 -3.29 13.22
C HIS A 27 -9.10 -1.90 13.17
N ILE A 28 -9.93 -1.62 14.16
CA ILE A 28 -10.54 -0.30 14.39
C ILE A 28 -9.91 0.28 15.65
N ASP A 29 -9.28 1.45 15.53
CA ASP A 29 -8.64 2.10 16.68
C ASP A 29 -9.68 2.78 17.61
N GLU A 30 -9.21 3.34 18.73
CA GLU A 30 -10.05 4.06 19.70
C GLU A 30 -10.78 5.26 19.09
N ARG A 31 -10.27 5.81 17.97
CA ARG A 31 -10.86 6.93 17.24
C ARG A 31 -11.81 6.49 16.13
N GLN A 32 -12.19 5.21 16.11
CA GLN A 32 -13.04 4.61 15.09
C GLN A 32 -12.45 4.68 13.67
N ARG A 33 -11.12 4.69 13.55
CA ARG A 33 -10.42 4.65 12.27
C ARG A 33 -10.02 3.23 11.94
N ALA A 34 -10.43 2.77 10.75
CA ALA A 34 -10.01 1.49 10.22
C ALA A 34 -8.55 1.54 9.74
N ASN A 35 -7.88 0.38 9.73
CA ASN A 35 -6.63 0.15 9.02
C ASN A 35 -6.86 -0.34 7.58
N TYR A 36 -8.01 -0.03 6.98
CA TYR A 36 -8.27 -0.39 5.58
C TYR A 36 -9.13 0.67 4.88
N LEU A 37 -8.98 0.76 3.56
CA LEU A 37 -9.83 1.55 2.68
C LEU A 37 -10.31 0.68 1.52
N ILE A 38 -11.62 0.57 1.37
CA ILE A 38 -12.25 -0.04 0.20
C ILE A 38 -12.35 1.03 -0.89
N VAL A 39 -11.75 0.75 -2.04
CA VAL A 39 -11.72 1.63 -3.21
C VAL A 39 -12.69 1.10 -4.25
N GLY A 40 -13.76 1.85 -4.48
CA GLY A 40 -14.72 1.60 -5.55
C GLY A 40 -14.66 2.69 -6.62
N GLU A 41 -15.58 2.63 -7.58
CA GLU A 41 -15.68 3.60 -8.68
C GLU A 41 -15.88 5.05 -8.22
N ARG A 42 -16.51 5.23 -7.05
CA ARG A 42 -16.81 6.55 -6.47
C ARG A 42 -15.70 7.10 -5.59
N THR A 43 -14.72 6.29 -5.25
CA THR A 43 -13.62 6.70 -4.37
C THR A 43 -12.69 7.61 -5.15
N THR A 44 -12.47 8.82 -4.64
CA THR A 44 -11.64 9.85 -5.26
C THR A 44 -10.16 9.63 -5.00
N GLU A 45 -9.30 10.22 -5.84
CA GLU A 45 -7.85 10.19 -5.63
C GLU A 45 -7.45 10.90 -4.33
N SER A 46 -8.20 11.93 -3.93
CA SER A 46 -7.98 12.63 -2.65
C SER A 46 -8.19 11.70 -1.46
N GLU A 47 -9.27 10.91 -1.46
CA GLU A 47 -9.55 9.96 -0.38
C GLU A 47 -8.48 8.87 -0.29
N ILE A 48 -8.00 8.36 -1.43
CA ILE A 48 -6.90 7.39 -1.48
C ILE A 48 -5.61 8.01 -0.95
N ALA A 49 -5.29 9.23 -1.38
CA ALA A 49 -4.11 9.97 -0.92
C ALA A 49 -4.15 10.23 0.59
N ASP A 50 -5.30 10.61 1.13
CA ASP A 50 -5.47 10.88 2.55
C ASP A 50 -5.35 9.61 3.38
N ALA A 51 -5.95 8.49 2.94
CA ALA A 51 -5.77 7.19 3.58
C ALA A 51 -4.32 6.71 3.53
N PHE A 52 -3.65 6.82 2.39
CA PHE A 52 -2.25 6.47 2.25
C PHE A 52 -1.36 7.28 3.21
N LYS A 53 -1.56 8.60 3.30
CA LYS A 53 -0.84 9.46 4.26
C LYS A 53 -1.17 9.11 5.71
N ALA A 54 -2.42 8.78 6.01
CA ALA A 54 -2.84 8.37 7.35
C ALA A 54 -2.10 7.10 7.78
N PHE A 55 -2.05 6.08 6.90
CA PHE A 55 -1.41 4.80 7.21
C PHE A 55 0.11 4.86 7.21
N THR A 56 0.71 5.73 6.39
CA THR A 56 2.17 5.85 6.32
C THR A 56 2.76 6.80 7.35
N THR A 57 2.05 7.89 7.68
CA THR A 57 2.65 9.05 8.36
C THR A 57 1.98 9.41 9.68
N GLN A 58 0.69 9.11 9.84
CA GLN A 58 -0.08 9.53 11.02
C GLN A 58 -0.32 8.40 12.02
N ARG A 59 0.02 7.16 11.65
CA ARG A 59 -0.16 5.95 12.44
C ARG A 59 1.18 5.26 12.65
N ASP A 60 1.63 5.27 13.89
CA ASP A 60 2.92 4.70 14.30
C ASP A 60 2.83 3.19 14.60
N ASP A 61 1.62 2.65 14.59
CA ASP A 61 1.28 1.25 14.86
C ASP A 61 1.20 0.36 13.60
N ILE A 62 1.37 0.95 12.40
CA ILE A 62 1.37 0.23 11.13
C ILE A 62 2.83 -0.06 10.71
N ALA A 63 3.15 -1.31 10.38
CA ALA A 63 4.45 -1.65 9.75
C ALA A 63 4.37 -1.96 8.26
N VAL A 64 3.22 -2.39 7.75
CA VAL A 64 3.06 -2.72 6.33
C VAL A 64 1.78 -2.12 5.80
N VAL A 65 1.86 -1.47 4.64
CA VAL A 65 0.70 -1.01 3.86
C VAL A 65 0.64 -1.83 2.58
N LEU A 66 -0.40 -2.64 2.45
CA LEU A 66 -0.73 -3.36 1.22
C LEU A 66 -1.61 -2.46 0.36
N ILE A 67 -1.22 -2.26 -0.90
CA ILE A 67 -2.00 -1.47 -1.85
C ILE A 67 -2.10 -2.23 -3.17
N THR A 68 -3.29 -2.30 -3.78
CA THR A 68 -3.39 -2.93 -5.10
C THR A 68 -2.70 -2.05 -6.15
N GLN A 69 -2.04 -2.66 -7.14
CA GLN A 69 -1.30 -1.91 -8.17
C GLN A 69 -2.17 -0.87 -8.89
N VAL A 70 -3.42 -1.23 -9.23
CA VAL A 70 -4.37 -0.32 -9.88
C VAL A 70 -4.67 0.91 -9.02
N VAL A 71 -4.74 0.75 -7.70
CA VAL A 71 -4.94 1.89 -6.79
C VAL A 71 -3.65 2.67 -6.59
N ALA A 72 -2.50 2.00 -6.51
CA ALA A 72 -1.20 2.65 -6.41
C ALA A 72 -0.93 3.57 -7.60
N ASP A 73 -1.30 3.17 -8.82
CA ASP A 73 -1.15 3.97 -10.03
C ASP A 73 -1.88 5.33 -9.95
N ARG A 74 -3.04 5.38 -9.28
CA ARG A 74 -3.82 6.60 -9.09
C ARG A 74 -3.13 7.64 -8.21
N ILE A 75 -2.20 7.19 -7.35
CA ILE A 75 -1.43 8.04 -6.44
C ILE A 75 0.08 7.78 -6.57
N ARG A 76 0.55 7.40 -7.76
CA ARG A 76 1.92 6.94 -8.02
C ARG A 76 2.98 7.89 -7.45
N PHE A 77 2.75 9.20 -7.59
CA PHE A 77 3.62 10.24 -7.04
C PHE A 77 3.80 10.17 -5.51
N LEU A 78 2.77 9.78 -4.75
CA LEU A 78 2.86 9.61 -3.29
C LEU A 78 3.59 8.33 -2.92
N VAL A 79 3.33 7.25 -3.66
CA VAL A 79 3.96 5.95 -3.44
C VAL A 79 5.47 6.05 -3.68
N GLU A 80 5.88 6.66 -4.79
CA GLU A 80 7.30 6.88 -5.12
C GLU A 80 7.98 7.87 -4.16
N ALA A 81 7.26 8.88 -3.67
CA ALA A 81 7.80 9.84 -2.69
C ALA A 81 8.00 9.23 -1.30
N HIS A 82 7.38 8.09 -0.99
CA HIS A 82 7.52 7.44 0.31
C HIS A 82 8.83 6.64 0.41
N ALA A 83 9.85 7.29 0.99
CA ALA A 83 11.18 6.70 1.13
C ALA A 83 11.45 6.00 2.48
N ARG A 84 10.51 6.06 3.43
CA ARG A 84 10.70 5.46 4.76
C ARG A 84 10.60 3.93 4.68
N ALA A 85 11.46 3.24 5.42
CA ALA A 85 11.44 1.78 5.49
C ALA A 85 10.20 1.26 6.23
N ILE A 86 9.76 1.97 7.27
CA ILE A 86 8.59 1.61 8.08
C ILE A 86 7.61 2.80 8.12
N PRO A 87 6.33 2.59 7.78
CA PRO A 87 5.78 1.34 7.24
C PRO A 87 6.28 1.05 5.82
N SER A 88 6.50 -0.22 5.52
CA SER A 88 6.82 -0.70 4.17
C SER A 88 5.55 -0.70 3.31
N VAL A 89 5.65 -0.19 2.08
CA VAL A 89 4.54 -0.19 1.13
C VAL A 89 4.76 -1.33 0.14
N LEU A 90 3.78 -2.24 0.03
CA LEU A 90 3.83 -3.38 -0.88
C LEU A 90 2.67 -3.32 -1.85
N GLU A 91 3.01 -3.30 -3.14
CA GLU A 91 2.04 -3.36 -4.23
C GLU A 91 1.65 -4.83 -4.50
N ILE A 92 0.35 -5.12 -4.47
CA ILE A 92 -0.21 -6.46 -4.71
C ILE A 92 -1.10 -6.46 -5.97
N PRO A 93 -1.24 -7.60 -6.66
CA PRO A 93 -2.24 -7.74 -7.72
C PRO A 93 -3.66 -7.65 -7.15
N ASP A 94 -4.63 -7.39 -8.03
CA ASP A 94 -6.04 -7.60 -7.75
C ASP A 94 -6.57 -8.81 -8.52
N LYS A 95 -7.87 -9.09 -8.41
CA LYS A 95 -8.52 -10.25 -9.02
C LYS A 95 -8.49 -10.25 -10.55
N GLU A 96 -8.60 -9.09 -11.18
CA GLU A 96 -8.78 -8.94 -12.63
C GLU A 96 -7.46 -8.58 -13.35
N ASN A 97 -6.51 -8.01 -12.62
CA ASN A 97 -5.24 -7.49 -13.14
C ASN A 97 -4.06 -8.28 -12.55
N PRO A 98 -3.42 -9.16 -13.34
CA PRO A 98 -2.19 -9.82 -12.94
C PRO A 98 -1.10 -8.82 -12.58
N TYR A 99 -0.22 -9.20 -11.65
CA TYR A 99 0.88 -8.34 -11.21
C TYR A 99 1.80 -7.95 -12.37
N ARG A 100 2.10 -6.65 -12.50
CA ARG A 100 2.96 -6.08 -13.55
C ARG A 100 4.28 -5.61 -12.94
N PRO A 101 5.41 -6.31 -13.17
CA PRO A 101 6.70 -5.94 -12.60
C PRO A 101 7.20 -4.55 -13.03
N GLU A 102 6.82 -4.09 -14.22
CA GLU A 102 7.30 -2.80 -14.76
C GLU A 102 6.71 -1.59 -14.03
N ALA A 103 5.58 -1.76 -13.36
CA ALA A 103 4.91 -0.71 -12.59
C ALA A 103 5.32 -0.69 -11.11
N ASP A 104 6.14 -1.64 -10.66
CA ASP A 104 6.53 -1.75 -9.26
C ASP A 104 7.72 -0.84 -8.93
N SER A 105 7.50 0.08 -8.00
CA SER A 105 8.49 1.06 -7.55
C SER A 105 9.71 0.44 -6.85
N VAL A 106 9.53 -0.67 -6.14
CA VAL A 106 10.62 -1.43 -5.50
C VAL A 106 11.46 -2.12 -6.55
N LEU A 107 10.84 -2.78 -7.53
CA LEU A 107 11.57 -3.45 -8.61
C LEU A 107 12.30 -2.42 -9.50
N ALA A 108 11.68 -1.27 -9.78
CA ALA A 108 12.34 -0.18 -10.49
C ALA A 108 13.59 0.30 -9.74
N ARG A 109 13.51 0.45 -8.42
CA ARG A 109 14.66 0.82 -7.58
C ARG A 109 15.75 -0.26 -7.57
N VAL A 110 15.37 -1.54 -7.50
CA VAL A 110 16.30 -2.68 -7.57
C VAL A 110 16.97 -2.75 -8.94
N SER A 111 16.22 -2.58 -10.03
CA SER A 111 16.75 -2.53 -11.40
C SER A 111 17.75 -1.39 -11.58
N HIS A 112 17.43 -0.19 -11.06
CA HIS A 112 18.37 0.94 -11.06
C HIS A 112 19.63 0.66 -10.22
N LEU A 113 19.52 -0.06 -9.11
CA LEU A 113 20.66 -0.40 -8.25
C LEU A 113 21.50 -1.57 -8.79
N LEU A 114 20.90 -2.48 -9.56
CA LEU A 114 21.54 -3.70 -10.06
C LEU A 114 21.93 -3.65 -11.55
N GLY A 115 21.47 -2.65 -12.32
CA GLY A 115 21.42 -2.73 -13.79
C GLY A 115 21.93 -1.52 -14.56
N GLY A 116 22.70 -0.64 -13.93
CA GLY A 116 23.50 0.37 -14.65
C GLY A 116 24.75 -0.19 -15.35
N GLU A 117 24.74 -1.45 -15.81
CA GLU A 117 25.77 -2.01 -16.69
C GLU A 117 25.13 -3.00 -17.67
N GLY A 118 24.95 -2.53 -18.91
CA GLY A 118 24.42 -3.33 -20.02
C GLY A 118 24.51 -2.58 -21.34
N GLY A 119 25.55 -1.77 -21.52
CA GLY A 119 25.94 -1.21 -22.81
C GLY A 119 27.05 -2.07 -23.40
N ALA A 120 26.70 -2.95 -24.34
CA ALA A 120 27.53 -3.44 -25.44
C ALA A 120 26.64 -4.16 -26.46
#